data_AF-A0A0A8HV65-F1
#
_entry.id   AF-A0A0A8HV65-F1
#
_cell.length_a   1.000
_cell.length_b   1.000
_cell.length_c   1.000
_cell.angle_alpha   90.00
_cell.angle_beta   90.00
_cell.angle_gamma   90.00
#
_symmetry.space_group_name_H-M   'P 1'
#
loop_
_entity.id
_entity.type
_entity.pdbx_description
1 polymer ?
#
loop_
_entity_poly.entity_id
_entity_poly.type
_entity_poly.pdbx_seq_one_letter_code
_entity_poly.pdbx_strand_id
1 'polypeptide(L)'
;MYIAFEGVDCVGKSTQIELLKKYFHNAFFTKEPGGSELGVYLRKILLESKIQFSKKAELLLFLADRANLIDIHLAQNKNKLIISDRSFISNIAYARCDFDQNILFELNSFATGGIFPQKIIFLHGSKELIAQRLSKKDLDSIEKRGIEYFLNIQKALEETLEFLKTKIDIKILKLDASLSIEILHEKIKEFIDD
;
A
#
# COMPACT_ATOMS: atom_id res chain seq x y z
N MET A 1 -2.62 10.97 -13.01
CA MET A 1 -3.49 10.01 -12.29
C MET A 1 -2.63 9.23 -11.31
N TYR A 2 -3.07 9.08 -10.07
CA TYR A 2 -2.39 8.36 -9.00
C TYR A 2 -3.18 7.11 -8.62
N ILE A 3 -2.51 5.96 -8.66
CA ILE A 3 -3.04 4.64 -8.37
C ILE A 3 -2.22 4.00 -7.27
N ALA A 4 -2.90 3.38 -6.30
CA ALA A 4 -2.25 2.61 -5.23
C ALA A 4 -2.62 1.13 -5.31
N PHE A 5 -1.61 0.28 -5.18
CA PHE A 5 -1.76 -1.14 -4.94
C PHE A 5 -1.85 -1.40 -3.44
N GLU A 6 -2.88 -2.13 -3.03
CA GLU A 6 -3.08 -2.51 -1.64
C GLU A 6 -3.34 -4.02 -1.51
N GLY A 7 -3.08 -4.53 -0.32
CA GLY A 7 -3.16 -5.96 -0.01
C GLY A 7 -2.06 -6.38 0.95
N VAL A 8 -2.26 -7.52 1.59
CA VAL A 8 -1.24 -8.10 2.49
C VAL A 8 -0.02 -8.58 1.74
N ASP A 9 1.04 -8.95 2.45
CA ASP A 9 2.19 -9.55 1.78
C ASP A 9 1.81 -10.90 1.18
N CYS A 10 2.61 -11.36 0.22
CA CYS A 10 2.35 -12.60 -0.53
C CYS A 10 1.11 -12.62 -1.44
N VAL A 11 0.33 -11.55 -1.60
CA VAL A 11 -0.80 -11.52 -2.57
C VAL A 11 -0.40 -11.26 -4.02
N GLY A 12 0.88 -10.95 -4.30
CA GLY A 12 1.39 -10.80 -5.67
C GLY A 12 1.39 -9.36 -6.22
N LYS A 13 1.31 -8.35 -5.34
CA LYS A 13 1.40 -6.92 -5.73
C LYS A 13 2.63 -6.63 -6.57
N SER A 14 3.82 -6.99 -6.07
CA SER A 14 5.09 -6.70 -6.75
C SER A 14 5.16 -7.38 -8.12
N THR A 15 4.64 -8.60 -8.27
CA THR A 15 4.56 -9.29 -9.57
C THR A 15 3.75 -8.48 -10.58
N GLN A 16 2.57 -7.99 -10.19
CA GLN A 16 1.73 -7.19 -11.06
C GLN A 16 2.36 -5.85 -11.40
N ILE A 17 3.00 -5.19 -10.43
CA ILE A 17 3.72 -3.93 -10.64
C ILE A 17 4.88 -4.11 -11.64
N GLU A 18 5.65 -5.19 -11.55
CA GLU A 18 6.73 -5.47 -12.51
C GLU A 18 6.22 -5.73 -13.93
N LEU A 19 5.04 -6.36 -14.09
CA LEU A 19 4.42 -6.50 -15.40
C LEU A 19 3.94 -5.15 -15.95
N LEU A 20 3.34 -4.31 -15.10
CA LEU A 20 2.87 -2.98 -15.50
C LEU A 20 4.01 -2.05 -15.90
N LYS A 21 5.20 -2.16 -15.30
CA LYS A 21 6.40 -1.41 -15.74
C LYS A 21 6.77 -1.67 -17.20
N LYS A 22 6.50 -2.88 -17.69
CA LYS A 22 6.73 -3.25 -19.09
C LYS A 22 5.67 -2.71 -20.05
N TYR A 23 4.50 -2.30 -19.54
CA TYR A 23 3.40 -1.80 -20.35
C TYR A 23 3.31 -0.26 -20.30
N PHE A 24 3.43 0.33 -19.11
CA PHE A 24 3.36 1.77 -18.88
C PHE A 24 4.75 2.38 -18.73
N HIS A 25 5.54 2.42 -19.80
CA HIS A 25 6.95 2.86 -19.77
C HIS A 25 7.16 4.29 -19.24
N ASN A 26 6.17 5.18 -19.44
CA ASN A 26 6.25 6.57 -19.00
C ASN A 26 5.62 6.83 -17.62
N ALA A 27 5.10 5.78 -16.96
CA ALA A 27 4.54 5.92 -15.63
C ALA A 27 5.64 6.07 -14.56
N PHE A 28 5.32 6.81 -13.51
CA PHE A 28 6.15 6.92 -12.32
C PHE A 28 5.74 5.82 -11.33
N PHE A 29 6.63 4.84 -11.15
CA PHE A 29 6.44 3.76 -10.18
C PHE A 29 7.13 4.09 -8.87
N THR A 30 6.42 3.95 -7.76
CA THR A 30 6.94 4.22 -6.41
C THR A 30 6.41 3.21 -5.39
N LYS A 31 6.77 3.37 -4.12
CA LYS A 31 6.32 2.53 -3.00
C LYS A 31 6.36 3.30 -1.69
N GLU A 32 5.52 2.90 -0.74
CA GLU A 32 5.50 3.46 0.61
C GLU A 32 5.62 2.35 1.68
N PRO A 33 6.53 2.49 2.66
CA PRO A 33 7.65 3.43 2.70
C PRO A 33 8.78 3.03 1.74
N GLY A 34 9.57 4.02 1.32
CA GLY A 34 10.80 3.76 0.54
C GLY A 34 10.82 4.24 -0.91
N GLY A 35 9.90 5.13 -1.30
CA GLY A 35 9.82 5.69 -2.65
C GLY A 35 10.69 6.93 -2.89
N SER A 36 11.37 7.42 -1.84
CA SER A 36 12.26 8.59 -1.87
C SER A 36 13.57 8.29 -1.15
N GLU A 37 14.59 9.14 -1.30
CA GLU A 37 15.86 8.98 -0.56
C GLU A 37 15.63 8.93 0.96
N LEU A 38 14.88 9.90 1.50
CA LEU A 38 14.45 9.88 2.90
C LEU A 38 13.67 8.61 3.23
N GLY A 39 12.76 8.22 2.35
CA GLY A 39 11.94 7.03 2.53
C GLY A 39 12.75 5.74 2.63
N VAL A 40 13.86 5.61 1.90
CA VAL A 40 14.76 4.46 2.00
C VAL A 40 15.38 4.37 3.40
N TYR A 41 15.82 5.50 3.97
CA TYR A 41 16.33 5.53 5.34
C TYR A 41 15.24 5.21 6.37
N LEU A 42 14.06 5.84 6.24
CA LEU A 42 12.94 5.61 7.15
C LEU A 42 12.45 4.16 7.09
N ARG A 43 12.38 3.56 5.90
CA ARG A 43 12.03 2.15 5.72
C ARG A 43 13.00 1.24 6.47
N LYS A 44 14.30 1.49 6.36
CA LYS A 44 15.33 0.72 7.08
C LYS A 44 15.14 0.84 8.60
N ILE A 45 14.89 2.05 9.09
CA ILE A 45 14.64 2.30 10.51
C ILE A 45 13.36 1.56 10.98
N LEU A 46 12.28 1.67 10.22
CA LEU A 46 10.97 1.10 10.58
C LEU A 46 10.93 -0.43 10.52
N LEU A 47 11.56 -1.04 9.51
CA LEU A 47 11.36 -2.46 9.20
C LEU A 47 12.56 -3.35 9.59
N GLU A 48 13.77 -2.79 9.60
CA GLU A 48 15.01 -3.58 9.78
C GLU A 48 15.71 -3.29 11.10
N SER A 49 15.43 -2.17 11.76
CA SER A 49 16.06 -1.83 13.04
C SER A 49 15.43 -2.59 14.20
N LYS A 50 16.19 -2.73 15.29
CA LYS A 50 15.69 -3.25 16.58
C LYS A 50 15.21 -2.14 17.52
N ILE A 51 15.02 -0.93 16.98
CA ILE A 51 14.61 0.23 17.78
C ILE A 51 13.15 0.02 18.19
N GLN A 52 12.88 0.17 19.49
CA GLN A 52 11.52 0.16 19.98
C GLN A 52 10.91 1.55 19.83
N PHE A 53 9.86 1.65 19.03
CA PHE A 53 9.08 2.87 18.86
C PHE A 53 7.82 2.84 19.74
N SER A 54 7.40 4.01 20.21
CA SER A 54 6.00 4.18 20.60
C SER A 54 5.13 4.12 19.36
N LYS A 55 3.86 3.71 19.51
CA LYS A 55 2.90 3.66 18.39
C LYS A 55 2.75 4.98 17.66
N LYS A 56 2.80 6.10 18.40
CA LYS A 56 2.75 7.45 17.82
C LYS A 56 4.00 7.75 17.00
N ALA A 57 5.19 7.41 17.49
CA ALA A 57 6.43 7.64 16.75
C ALA A 57 6.47 6.82 15.45
N GLU A 58 6.09 5.54 15.50
CA GLU A 58 5.99 4.68 14.32
C GLU A 58 5.04 5.27 13.27
N LEU A 59 3.83 5.65 13.67
CA LEU A 59 2.85 6.32 12.81
C LEU A 59 3.42 7.58 12.15
N LEU A 60 4.05 8.47 12.94
CA LEU A 60 4.59 9.73 12.46
C LEU A 60 5.77 9.53 11.48
N LEU A 61 6.58 8.48 11.65
CA LEU A 61 7.66 8.16 10.71
C LEU A 61 7.12 7.68 9.36
N PHE A 62 6.06 6.87 9.34
CA PHE A 62 5.37 6.53 8.10
C PHE A 62 4.73 7.76 7.43
N LEU A 63 4.19 8.69 8.22
CA LEU A 63 3.64 9.95 7.70
C LEU A 63 4.75 10.87 7.15
N ALA A 64 5.93 10.88 7.77
CA ALA A 64 7.07 11.65 7.30
C ALA A 64 7.61 11.15 5.94
N ASP A 65 7.73 9.82 5.77
CA ASP A 65 8.06 9.21 4.47
C ASP A 65 7.05 9.64 3.39
N ARG A 66 5.76 9.53 3.70
CA ARG A 66 4.68 9.89 2.79
C ARG A 66 4.70 11.37 2.42
N ALA A 67 4.78 12.27 3.39
CA ALA A 67 4.80 13.70 3.14
C ALA A 67 5.94 14.09 2.20
N ASN A 68 7.14 13.56 2.45
CA ASN A 68 8.29 13.78 1.58
C ASN A 68 8.08 13.20 0.16
N LEU A 69 7.51 12.00 0.05
CA LEU A 69 7.23 11.38 -1.24
C LEU A 69 6.24 12.21 -2.07
N ILE A 70 5.16 12.68 -1.44
CA ILE A 70 4.11 13.46 -2.11
C ILE A 70 4.64 14.82 -2.56
N ASP A 71 5.20 15.60 -1.63
CA ASP A 71 5.57 17.00 -1.87
C ASP A 71 6.72 17.15 -2.87
N ILE A 72 7.67 16.19 -2.87
CA ILE A 72 8.83 16.26 -3.76
C ILE A 72 8.56 15.47 -5.04
N HIS A 73 8.25 14.18 -4.93
CA HIS A 73 8.32 13.29 -6.08
C HIS A 73 7.01 13.21 -6.86
N LEU A 74 5.85 13.15 -6.19
CA LEU A 74 4.58 13.15 -6.92
C LEU A 74 4.30 14.52 -7.54
N ALA A 75 4.63 15.60 -6.84
CA ALA A 75 4.50 16.95 -7.39
C ALA A 75 5.28 17.13 -8.71
N GLN A 76 6.50 16.58 -8.80
CA GLN A 76 7.32 16.58 -10.02
C GLN A 76 6.76 15.69 -11.14
N ASN A 77 5.95 14.69 -10.80
CA ASN A 77 5.40 13.71 -11.75
C ASN A 77 3.88 13.85 -11.97
N LYS A 78 3.29 15.00 -11.62
CA LYS A 78 1.82 15.24 -11.68
C LYS A 78 1.17 14.98 -13.05
N ASN A 79 1.94 15.12 -14.14
CA ASN A 79 1.48 14.89 -15.51
C ASN A 79 1.62 13.43 -15.96
N LYS A 80 2.13 12.53 -15.10
CA LYS A 80 2.30 11.12 -15.40
C LYS A 80 1.20 10.27 -14.74
N LEU A 81 1.08 9.04 -15.21
CA LEU A 81 0.48 7.98 -14.44
C LEU A 81 1.43 7.63 -13.29
N ILE A 82 0.93 7.64 -12.06
CA ILE A 82 1.68 7.30 -10.84
C ILE A 82 1.10 5.99 -10.31
N ILE A 83 1.96 4.99 -10.09
CA ILE A 83 1.58 3.68 -9.54
C ILE A 83 2.44 3.42 -8.29
N SER A 84 1.81 3.32 -7.12
CA SER A 84 2.50 3.07 -5.86
C SER A 84 2.20 1.67 -5.31
N ASP A 85 3.25 0.97 -4.86
CA ASP A 85 3.10 -0.20 -3.96
C ASP A 85 2.83 0.32 -2.54
N ARG A 86 1.59 0.14 -2.08
CA ARG A 86 0.99 0.73 -0.87
C ARG A 86 0.85 2.26 -0.93
N SER A 87 -0.01 2.76 -0.06
CA SER A 87 -0.25 4.18 0.19
C SER A 87 -0.82 4.36 1.60
N PHE A 88 -1.51 5.48 1.85
CA PHE A 88 -2.10 5.84 3.13
C PHE A 88 -3.13 4.81 3.67
N ILE A 89 -3.73 3.99 2.81
CA ILE A 89 -4.65 2.91 3.20
C ILE A 89 -3.94 1.91 4.10
N SER A 90 -2.74 1.47 3.71
CA SER A 90 -1.89 0.62 4.56
C SER A 90 -1.56 1.32 5.90
N ASN A 91 -1.26 2.62 5.90
CA ASN A 91 -0.97 3.32 7.15
C ASN A 91 -2.16 3.34 8.12
N ILE A 92 -3.37 3.64 7.63
CA ILE A 92 -4.59 3.61 8.46
C ILE A 92 -4.88 2.18 8.93
N ALA A 93 -4.83 1.19 8.03
CA ALA A 93 -5.16 -0.20 8.35
C ALA A 93 -4.24 -0.80 9.42
N TYR A 94 -2.95 -0.49 9.41
CA TYR A 94 -2.01 -0.99 10.43
C TYR A 94 -2.14 -0.25 11.77
N ALA A 95 -2.55 1.02 11.76
CA ALA A 95 -2.63 1.86 12.96
C ALA A 95 -4.01 1.88 13.63
N ARG A 96 -5.05 1.35 12.98
CA ARG A 96 -6.46 1.43 13.42
C ARG A 96 -6.77 0.78 14.78
N CYS A 97 -5.95 -0.16 15.25
CA CYS A 97 -6.15 -0.78 16.55
C CYS A 97 -5.63 0.10 17.69
N ASP A 98 -4.72 1.02 17.37
CA ASP A 98 -4.05 1.90 18.31
C ASP A 98 -4.71 3.30 18.35
N PHE A 99 -5.37 3.73 17.27
CA PHE A 99 -5.89 5.10 17.10
C PHE A 99 -7.24 5.15 16.36
N ASP A 100 -8.00 6.23 16.60
CA ASP A 100 -9.25 6.52 15.90
C ASP A 100 -9.02 6.75 14.39
N GLN A 101 -9.90 6.22 13.55
CA GLN A 101 -9.75 6.26 12.10
C GLN A 101 -9.92 7.66 11.50
N ASN A 102 -10.72 8.54 12.13
CA ASN A 102 -10.83 9.92 11.66
C ASN A 102 -9.54 10.69 11.94
N ILE A 103 -8.93 10.50 13.11
CA ILE A 103 -7.61 11.07 13.43
C ILE A 103 -6.57 10.57 12.43
N LEU A 104 -6.54 9.27 12.13
CA LEU A 104 -5.62 8.70 11.15
C LEU A 104 -5.83 9.29 9.75
N PHE A 105 -7.10 9.49 9.34
CA PHE A 105 -7.44 10.14 8.08
C PHE A 105 -6.97 11.60 8.04
N GLU A 106 -7.21 12.38 9.10
CA GLU A 106 -6.77 13.78 9.19
C GLU A 106 -5.25 13.91 9.12
N LEU A 107 -4.52 13.06 9.84
CA LEU A 107 -3.06 13.05 9.81
C LEU A 107 -2.51 12.69 8.42
N ASN A 108 -3.13 11.71 7.75
CA ASN A 108 -2.77 11.36 6.38
C ASN A 108 -3.15 12.49 5.41
N SER A 109 -4.30 13.15 5.59
CA SER A 109 -4.72 14.27 4.77
C SER A 109 -3.75 15.44 4.88
N PHE A 110 -3.27 15.72 6.10
CA PHE A 110 -2.22 16.70 6.34
C PHE A 110 -0.92 16.29 5.64
N ALA A 111 -0.47 15.05 5.84
CA ALA A 111 0.77 14.55 5.25
C ALA A 111 0.75 14.56 3.71
N THR A 112 -0.40 14.36 3.07
CA THR A 112 -0.49 14.37 1.61
C THR A 112 -0.94 15.69 1.00
N GLY A 113 -1.22 16.72 1.82
CA GLY A 113 -1.84 17.95 1.33
C GLY A 113 -3.19 17.70 0.63
N GLY A 114 -3.92 16.66 1.01
CA GLY A 114 -5.16 16.22 0.37
C GLY A 114 -4.98 15.47 -0.96
N ILE A 115 -3.75 15.12 -1.35
CA ILE A 115 -3.48 14.32 -2.55
C ILE A 115 -3.66 12.84 -2.23
N PHE A 116 -4.72 12.23 -2.76
CA PHE A 116 -5.01 10.82 -2.60
C PHE A 116 -4.97 10.07 -3.94
N PRO A 117 -4.76 8.74 -3.95
CA PRO A 117 -4.95 7.94 -5.15
C PRO A 117 -6.40 8.01 -5.61
N GLN A 118 -6.62 8.17 -6.92
CA GLN A 118 -7.97 8.14 -7.52
C GLN A 118 -8.48 6.71 -7.74
N LYS A 119 -7.55 5.77 -7.94
CA LYS A 119 -7.85 4.36 -8.15
C LYS A 119 -7.06 3.50 -7.18
N ILE A 120 -7.73 2.51 -6.58
CA ILE A 120 -7.12 1.54 -5.69
C ILE A 120 -7.27 0.14 -6.28
N ILE A 121 -6.17 -0.60 -6.34
CA ILE A 121 -6.15 -1.99 -6.77
C ILE A 121 -5.87 -2.83 -5.53
N PHE A 122 -6.89 -3.50 -5.03
CA PHE A 122 -6.81 -4.32 -3.82
C PHE A 122 -6.75 -5.81 -4.20
N LEU A 123 -5.61 -6.44 -3.93
CA LEU A 123 -5.42 -7.88 -4.12
C LEU A 123 -5.75 -8.62 -2.82
N HIS A 124 -6.84 -9.37 -2.83
CA HIS A 124 -7.33 -10.15 -1.70
C HIS A 124 -6.84 -11.59 -1.78
N GLY A 125 -6.08 -12.05 -0.79
CA GLY A 125 -5.59 -13.43 -0.70
C GLY A 125 -6.47 -14.34 0.16
N SER A 126 -6.71 -15.57 -0.28
CA SER A 126 -7.26 -16.60 0.60
C SER A 126 -6.25 -17.03 1.67
N LYS A 127 -6.73 -17.64 2.76
CA LYS A 127 -5.87 -18.20 3.80
C LYS A 127 -4.88 -19.21 3.23
N GLU A 128 -5.35 -20.07 2.34
CA GLU A 128 -4.59 -21.14 1.69
C GLU A 128 -3.48 -20.55 0.81
N LEU A 129 -3.81 -19.51 0.02
CA LEU A 129 -2.85 -18.82 -0.83
C LEU A 129 -1.74 -18.15 -0.03
N ILE A 130 -2.12 -17.42 1.03
CA ILE A 130 -1.18 -16.72 1.90
C ILE A 130 -0.26 -17.74 2.60
N ALA A 131 -0.83 -18.81 3.15
CA ALA A 131 -0.07 -19.90 3.79
C ALA A 131 0.92 -20.55 2.81
N GLN A 132 0.48 -20.87 1.59
CA GLN A 132 1.31 -21.51 0.57
C GLN A 132 2.47 -20.61 0.12
N ARG A 133 2.27 -19.29 0.04
CA ARG A 133 3.31 -18.36 -0.42
C ARG A 133 4.26 -17.95 0.70
N LEU A 134 3.80 -17.89 1.96
CA LEU A 134 4.66 -17.67 3.12
C LEU A 134 5.64 -18.82 3.33
N SER A 135 5.23 -20.07 3.10
CA SER A 135 6.10 -21.25 3.27
C SER A 135 7.26 -21.33 2.28
N LYS A 136 7.26 -20.50 1.24
CA LYS A 136 8.28 -20.46 0.17
C LYS A 136 9.28 -19.31 0.33
N LYS A 137 9.23 -18.57 1.44
CA LYS A 137 9.97 -17.31 1.61
C LYS A 137 10.78 -17.31 2.91
N ASP A 138 11.91 -16.62 2.90
CA ASP A 138 12.59 -16.22 4.13
C ASP A 138 11.76 -15.12 4.80
N LEU A 139 11.27 -15.39 6.02
CA LEU A 139 10.30 -14.54 6.69
C LEU A 139 10.96 -13.29 7.29
N ASP A 140 10.43 -12.12 6.94
CA ASP A 140 10.77 -10.85 7.61
C ASP A 140 10.10 -10.72 9.02
N SER A 141 10.34 -9.59 9.70
CA SER A 141 9.82 -9.34 11.06
C SER A 141 8.29 -9.29 11.13
N ILE A 142 7.62 -8.91 10.04
CA ILE A 142 6.17 -8.85 9.91
C ILE A 142 5.64 -10.25 9.58
N GLU A 143 6.28 -10.95 8.66
CA GLU A 143 5.89 -12.29 8.20
C GLU A 143 5.99 -13.36 9.31
N LYS A 144 6.90 -13.18 10.28
CA LYS A 144 7.01 -14.04 11.48
C LYS A 144 5.80 -13.97 12.42
N ARG A 145 4.89 -13.00 12.26
CA ARG A 145 3.68 -12.86 13.09
C ARG A 145 2.58 -13.87 12.72
N GLY A 146 2.77 -14.63 11.64
CA GLY A 146 1.91 -15.75 11.26
C GLY A 146 0.70 -15.38 10.41
N ILE A 147 0.00 -16.41 9.92
CA ILE A 147 -1.11 -16.27 8.97
C ILE A 147 -2.28 -15.46 9.55
N GLU A 148 -2.61 -15.65 10.82
CA GLU A 148 -3.71 -14.93 11.49
C GLU A 148 -3.47 -13.42 11.51
N TYR A 149 -2.21 -13.00 11.72
CA TYR A 149 -1.85 -11.60 11.64
C TYR A 149 -2.14 -11.03 10.25
N PHE A 150 -1.76 -11.73 9.18
CA PHE A 150 -2.08 -11.29 7.81
C PHE A 150 -3.58 -11.24 7.54
N LEU A 151 -4.36 -12.22 7.99
CA LEU A 151 -5.81 -12.19 7.81
C LEU A 151 -6.45 -11.01 8.55
N ASN A 152 -5.97 -10.69 9.75
CA ASN A 152 -6.42 -9.51 10.51
C ASN A 152 -6.07 -8.21 9.80
N ILE A 153 -4.86 -8.09 9.24
CA ILE A 153 -4.48 -6.91 8.43
C ILE A 153 -5.29 -6.83 7.14
N GLN A 154 -5.59 -7.96 6.48
CA GLN A 154 -6.42 -7.95 5.28
C GLN A 154 -7.82 -7.44 5.59
N LYS A 155 -8.43 -7.91 6.68
CA LYS A 155 -9.72 -7.39 7.17
C LYS A 155 -9.64 -5.90 7.49
N ALA A 156 -8.57 -5.47 8.16
CA ALA A 156 -8.32 -4.07 8.45
C ALA A 156 -8.23 -3.21 7.18
N LEU A 157 -7.57 -3.69 6.13
CA LEU A 157 -7.50 -3.00 4.84
C LEU A 157 -8.89 -2.86 4.21
N GLU A 158 -9.69 -3.93 4.21
CA GLU A 158 -11.06 -3.89 3.67
C GLU A 158 -11.95 -2.88 4.40
N GLU A 159 -11.95 -2.92 5.73
CA GLU A 159 -12.72 -1.99 6.54
C GLU A 159 -12.23 -0.54 6.36
N THR A 160 -10.92 -0.34 6.18
CA THR A 160 -10.37 0.99 5.84
C THR A 160 -10.84 1.45 4.47
N LEU A 161 -10.87 0.57 3.46
CA LEU A 161 -11.37 0.92 2.13
C LEU A 161 -12.85 1.35 2.17
N GLU A 162 -13.69 0.65 2.93
CA GLU A 162 -15.10 1.05 3.14
C GLU A 162 -15.22 2.40 3.86
N PHE A 163 -14.42 2.63 4.89
CA PHE A 163 -14.36 3.92 5.57
C PHE A 163 -13.96 5.05 4.60
N LEU A 164 -12.96 4.83 3.75
CA LEU A 164 -12.46 5.86 2.83
C LEU A 164 -13.45 6.25 1.74
N LYS A 165 -14.33 5.34 1.30
CA LYS A 165 -15.45 5.68 0.40
C LYS A 165 -16.37 6.75 0.99
N THR A 166 -16.42 6.88 2.31
CA THR A 166 -17.23 7.92 2.99
C THR A 166 -16.52 9.27 3.10
N LYS A 167 -15.21 9.32 2.79
CA LYS A 167 -14.36 10.49 3.00
C LYS A 167 -13.88 11.14 1.70
N ILE A 168 -13.60 10.31 0.69
CA ILE A 168 -13.00 10.74 -0.58
C ILE A 168 -13.61 9.95 -1.74
N ASP A 169 -13.63 10.57 -2.92
CA ASP A 169 -14.03 9.89 -4.15
C ASP A 169 -12.87 9.02 -4.66
N ILE A 170 -13.07 7.70 -4.62
CA ILE A 170 -12.09 6.70 -5.05
C ILE A 170 -12.78 5.55 -5.78
N LYS A 171 -12.21 5.14 -6.92
CA LYS A 171 -12.58 3.88 -7.58
C LYS A 171 -11.75 2.75 -6.98
N ILE A 172 -12.39 1.62 -6.66
CA ILE A 172 -11.71 0.45 -6.07
C ILE A 172 -11.95 -0.77 -6.94
N LEU A 173 -10.86 -1.40 -7.39
CA LEU A 173 -10.86 -2.72 -8.00
C LEU A 173 -10.38 -3.74 -6.97
N LYS A 174 -11.29 -4.59 -6.49
CA LYS A 174 -10.95 -5.74 -5.65
C LYS A 174 -10.81 -7.00 -6.52
N LEU A 175 -9.67 -7.67 -6.42
CA LEU A 175 -9.37 -8.90 -7.17
C LEU A 175 -9.00 -10.04 -6.23
N ASP A 176 -9.44 -11.25 -6.57
CA ASP A 176 -8.96 -12.47 -5.93
C ASP A 176 -7.54 -12.79 -6.42
N ALA A 177 -6.58 -12.74 -5.49
CA ALA A 177 -5.17 -13.00 -5.75
C ALA A 177 -4.86 -14.47 -6.11
N SER A 178 -5.85 -15.38 -6.02
CA SER A 178 -5.73 -16.78 -6.46
C SER A 178 -5.79 -16.94 -7.99
N LEU A 179 -6.33 -15.94 -8.70
CA LEU A 179 -6.37 -15.92 -10.16
C LEU A 179 -4.96 -15.96 -10.77
N SER A 180 -4.87 -16.40 -12.02
CA SER A 180 -3.59 -16.43 -12.74
C SER A 180 -3.01 -15.03 -12.88
N ILE A 181 -1.68 -14.96 -12.98
CA ILE A 181 -0.94 -13.69 -13.10
C ILE A 181 -1.45 -12.89 -14.30
N GLU A 182 -1.73 -13.57 -15.41
CA GLU A 182 -2.17 -12.99 -16.68
C GLU A 182 -3.59 -12.42 -16.56
N ILE A 183 -4.52 -13.16 -15.93
CA ILE A 183 -5.90 -12.70 -15.70
C ILE A 183 -5.91 -11.46 -14.80
N LEU A 184 -5.12 -11.48 -13.72
CA LEU A 184 -4.97 -10.32 -12.85
C LEU A 184 -4.41 -9.14 -13.63
N HIS A 185 -3.37 -9.36 -14.44
CA HIS A 185 -2.72 -8.30 -15.19
C HIS A 185 -3.65 -7.60 -16.18
N GLU A 186 -4.43 -8.36 -16.95
CA GLU A 186 -5.38 -7.78 -17.91
C GLU A 186 -6.49 -6.98 -17.21
N LYS A 187 -7.09 -7.53 -16.14
CA LYS A 187 -8.11 -6.80 -15.35
C LYS A 187 -7.57 -5.50 -14.76
N ILE A 188 -6.33 -5.52 -14.29
CA ILE A 188 -5.66 -4.35 -13.75
C ILE A 188 -5.45 -3.31 -14.85
N LYS A 189 -4.96 -3.71 -16.04
CA LYS A 189 -4.78 -2.79 -17.17
C LYS A 189 -6.09 -2.12 -17.59
N GLU A 190 -7.13 -2.92 -17.79
CA GLU A 190 -8.47 -2.42 -18.14
C GLU A 190 -8.94 -1.36 -17.13
N PHE A 191 -8.77 -1.65 -15.83
CA PHE A 191 -9.14 -0.71 -14.78
C PHE A 191 -8.25 0.54 -14.73
N ILE A 192 -6.98 0.45 -15.12
CA ILE A 192 -6.11 1.63 -15.20
C ILE A 192 -6.55 2.53 -16.37
N ASP A 193 -6.90 1.93 -17.51
CA ASP A 193 -7.24 2.66 -18.74
C ASP A 193 -8.67 3.24 -18.76
N ASP A 194 -9.59 2.76 -17.90
CA ASP A 194 -10.99 3.25 -17.75
C ASP A 194 -11.16 4.65 -17.11
#